data_AF-K2CHV4-F1
#
_entry.id   AF-K2CHV4-F1
#
_cell.length_a   1.000
_cell.length_b   1.000
_cell.length_c   1.000
_cell.angle_alpha   90.00
_cell.angle_beta   90.00
_cell.angle_gamma   90.00
#
_symmetry.space_group_name_H-M   'P 1'
#
loop_
_entity.id
_entity.type
_entity.pdbx_description
1 polymer ?
#
loop_
_entity_poly.entity_id
_entity_poly.type
_entity_poly.pdbx_seq_one_letter_code
_entity_poly.pdbx_strand_id
1 'polypeptide(L)'
;MTLTLTSPTDNELAVNQEISVKGQTLPKSTVVVYTENDESSLEADATGRFETTIGLVDGINQLVVTVFADDGQEKTVTTDVVYEAET
;
A
#
# COMPACT_ATOMS: atom_id res chain seq x y z
N MET A 1 7.37 0.35 -16.28
CA MET A 1 6.75 1.33 -15.36
C MET A 1 7.63 1.56 -14.12
N THR A 2 7.22 2.44 -13.21
CA THR A 2 7.85 2.66 -11.89
C THR A 2 6.86 2.38 -10.76
N LEU A 3 7.37 2.03 -9.59
CA LEU A 3 6.64 1.98 -8.33
C LEU A 3 7.69 2.13 -7.23
N THR A 4 7.50 3.12 -6.37
CA THR A 4 8.30 3.39 -5.18
C THR A 4 7.35 3.57 -4.00
N LEU A 5 7.43 2.68 -3.03
CA LEU A 5 6.72 2.83 -1.76
C LEU A 5 7.55 3.74 -0.84
N THR A 6 6.95 4.79 -0.33
CA THR A 6 7.58 5.74 0.61
C THR A 6 7.18 5.51 2.05
N SER A 7 6.01 4.93 2.27
CA SER A 7 5.52 4.45 3.57
C SER A 7 4.44 3.39 3.27
N PRO A 8 4.32 2.34 4.08
CA PRO A 8 5.15 2.04 5.23
C PRO A 8 6.56 1.59 4.84
N THR A 9 7.47 1.70 5.79
CA THR A 9 8.75 0.99 5.79
C THR A 9 8.56 -0.44 6.28
N ASP A 10 9.54 -1.30 5.98
CA ASP A 10 9.47 -2.70 6.40
C ASP A 10 9.41 -2.82 7.92
N ASN A 11 8.45 -3.64 8.40
CA ASN A 11 8.10 -3.83 9.81
C ASN A 11 7.63 -2.57 10.55
N GLU A 12 7.07 -1.58 9.85
CA GLU A 12 6.50 -0.39 10.49
C GLU A 12 5.30 -0.75 11.39
N LEU A 13 5.25 -0.11 12.57
CA LEU A 13 4.19 -0.28 13.55
C LEU A 13 3.00 0.62 13.21
N ALA A 14 1.84 0.01 13.03
CA ALA A 14 0.57 0.69 12.79
C ALA A 14 -0.02 1.28 14.06
N VAL A 15 -0.88 2.29 13.88
CA VAL A 15 -1.57 2.98 14.98
C VAL A 15 -3.07 2.92 14.69
N ASN A 16 -3.88 2.65 15.71
CA ASN A 16 -5.34 2.52 15.59
C ASN A 16 -5.79 1.48 14.56
N GLN A 17 -5.10 0.32 14.50
CA GLN A 17 -5.42 -0.77 13.58
C GLN A 17 -5.28 -0.40 12.09
N GLU A 18 -4.64 0.72 11.76
CA GLU A 18 -4.54 1.23 10.41
C GLU A 18 -3.11 1.63 10.07
N ILE A 19 -2.73 1.47 8.81
CA ILE A 19 -1.45 1.96 8.30
C ILE A 19 -1.62 2.79 7.03
N SER A 20 -0.86 3.89 6.95
CA SER A 20 -0.85 4.76 5.79
C SER A 20 0.07 4.19 4.72
N VAL A 21 -0.47 4.03 3.52
CA VAL A 21 0.26 3.50 2.36
C VAL A 21 0.44 4.62 1.35
N LYS A 22 1.68 5.03 1.15
CA LYS A 22 2.09 6.19 0.36
C LYS A 22 3.19 5.83 -0.60
N GLY A 23 3.10 6.32 -1.82
CA GLY A 23 4.18 6.14 -2.77
C GLY A 23 4.04 6.96 -4.03
N GLN A 24 4.90 6.63 -4.98
CA GLN A 24 4.94 7.24 -6.29
C GLN A 24 5.04 6.21 -7.40
N THR A 25 4.28 6.44 -8.46
CA THR A 25 4.23 5.64 -9.69
C THR A 25 4.05 6.58 -10.89
N LEU A 26 3.65 6.07 -12.05
CA LEU A 26 3.25 6.89 -13.18
C LEU A 26 1.94 7.63 -12.87
N PRO A 27 1.74 8.86 -13.38
CA PRO A 27 0.46 9.55 -13.26
C PRO A 27 -0.69 8.68 -13.76
N LYS A 28 -1.83 8.76 -13.08
CA LYS A 28 -3.07 8.10 -13.51
C LYS A 28 -3.05 6.57 -13.52
N SER A 29 -1.99 5.93 -13.03
CA SER A 29 -1.97 4.48 -12.86
C SER A 29 -2.92 4.01 -11.76
N THR A 30 -3.52 2.85 -11.96
CA THR A 30 -4.37 2.21 -10.93
C THR A 30 -3.48 1.52 -9.91
N VAL A 31 -3.68 1.84 -8.64
CA VAL A 31 -2.96 1.27 -7.49
C VAL A 31 -3.92 0.42 -6.70
N VAL A 32 -3.58 -0.85 -6.50
CA VAL A 32 -4.29 -1.79 -5.65
C VAL A 32 -3.39 -2.12 -4.46
N VAL A 33 -3.93 -1.92 -3.26
CA VAL A 33 -3.26 -2.18 -2.00
C VAL A 33 -4.12 -3.18 -1.23
N TYR A 34 -3.52 -4.26 -0.73
CA TYR A 34 -4.26 -5.24 0.05
C TYR A 34 -3.40 -5.94 1.10
N THR A 35 -4.08 -6.44 2.12
CA THR A 35 -3.59 -7.42 3.09
C THR A 35 -4.48 -8.67 3.00
N GLU A 36 -4.34 -9.60 3.95
CA GLU A 36 -5.25 -10.75 4.05
C GLU A 36 -6.70 -10.34 4.38
N ASN A 37 -6.90 -9.20 5.07
CA ASN A 37 -8.19 -8.84 5.65
C ASN A 37 -8.81 -7.53 5.11
N ASP A 38 -8.05 -6.73 4.36
CA ASP A 38 -8.53 -5.46 3.81
C ASP A 38 -7.94 -5.19 2.43
N GLU A 39 -8.67 -4.43 1.62
CA GLU A 39 -8.26 -4.04 0.27
C GLU A 39 -8.71 -2.62 -0.06
N SER A 40 -7.89 -1.92 -0.84
CA SER A 40 -8.13 -0.57 -1.30
C SER A 40 -7.62 -0.41 -2.72
N SER A 41 -8.37 0.31 -3.55
CA SER A 41 -7.99 0.63 -4.92
C SER A 41 -8.18 2.13 -5.17
N LEU A 42 -7.15 2.76 -5.73
CA LEU A 42 -7.15 4.18 -6.05
C LEU A 42 -6.38 4.47 -7.33
N GLU A 43 -6.66 5.62 -7.94
CA GLU A 43 -5.88 6.14 -9.06
C GLU A 43 -4.80 7.09 -8.53
N ALA A 44 -3.56 6.95 -8.98
CA ALA A 44 -2.49 7.90 -8.68
C ALA A 44 -2.80 9.28 -9.28
N ASP A 45 -2.40 10.35 -8.58
CA ASP A 45 -2.69 11.71 -8.99
C ASP A 45 -1.96 12.13 -10.29
N ALA A 46 -2.16 13.37 -10.73
CA ALA A 46 -1.51 13.91 -11.93
C ALA A 46 0.03 13.97 -11.85
N THR A 47 0.60 13.81 -10.66
CA THR A 47 2.05 13.73 -10.39
C THR A 47 2.53 12.31 -10.07
N GLY A 48 1.63 11.32 -10.16
CA GLY A 48 1.90 9.92 -9.86
C GLY A 48 1.95 9.59 -8.37
N ARG A 49 1.54 10.50 -7.48
CA ARG A 49 1.46 10.22 -6.04
C ARG A 49 0.19 9.47 -5.71
N PHE A 50 0.28 8.56 -4.77
CA PHE A 50 -0.87 7.87 -4.19
C PHE A 50 -0.73 7.83 -2.67
N GLU A 51 -1.87 7.89 -2.00
CA GLU A 51 -2.00 7.78 -0.56
C GLU A 51 -3.34 7.10 -0.24
N THR A 52 -3.29 6.05 0.56
CA THR A 52 -4.47 5.38 1.10
C THR A 52 -4.18 4.87 2.50
N THR A 53 -5.21 4.32 3.14
CA THR A 53 -5.10 3.66 4.44
C THR A 53 -5.62 2.24 4.28
N ILE A 54 -4.98 1.29 4.96
CA ILE A 54 -5.40 -0.11 5.02
C ILE A 54 -5.53 -0.52 6.48
N GLY A 55 -6.61 -1.22 6.80
CA GLY A 55 -6.83 -1.87 8.08
C GLY A 55 -5.96 -3.11 8.23
N LEU A 56 -5.51 -3.34 9.46
CA LEU A 56 -4.67 -4.48 9.84
C LEU A 56 -5.39 -5.35 10.87
N VAL A 57 -4.93 -6.59 11.01
CA VAL A 57 -5.27 -7.44 12.16
C VAL A 57 -4.10 -7.49 13.15
N ASP A 58 -4.36 -7.92 14.38
CA ASP A 58 -3.31 -8.08 15.39
C ASP A 58 -2.21 -9.03 14.90
N GLY A 59 -0.95 -8.65 15.10
CA GLY A 59 0.25 -9.32 14.64
C GLY A 59 0.85 -8.76 13.33
N ILE A 60 1.58 -9.62 12.63
CA ILE A 60 2.25 -9.30 11.37
C ILE A 60 1.26 -9.42 10.22
N ASN A 61 1.19 -8.39 9.39
CA ASN A 61 0.36 -8.33 8.19
C ASN A 61 1.26 -8.17 6.98
N GLN A 62 1.10 -9.02 5.98
CA GLN A 62 1.77 -8.85 4.69
C GLN A 62 0.98 -7.85 3.84
N LEU A 63 1.58 -6.68 3.58
CA LEU A 63 1.02 -5.65 2.73
C LEU A 63 1.55 -5.84 1.30
N VAL A 64 0.62 -5.89 0.33
CA VAL A 64 0.95 -5.97 -1.09
C VAL A 64 0.42 -4.74 -1.81
N VAL A 65 1.30 -4.09 -2.57
CA VAL A 65 0.98 -2.92 -3.41
C VAL A 65 1.27 -3.27 -4.85
N THR A 66 0.24 -3.33 -5.68
CA THR A 66 0.37 -3.56 -7.13
C THR A 66 -0.11 -2.34 -7.90
N VAL A 67 0.67 -1.90 -8.87
CA VAL A 67 0.28 -0.81 -9.77
C VAL A 67 0.15 -1.33 -11.19
N PHE A 68 -0.92 -0.91 -11.85
CA PHE A 68 -1.24 -1.20 -13.25
C PHE A 68 -1.16 0.09 -14.07
N ALA A 69 -0.36 0.06 -15.13
CA ALA A 69 -0.28 1.12 -16.13
C ALA A 69 -1.27 0.88 -17.29
N ASP A 70 -1.61 1.93 -18.03
CA ASP A 70 -2.58 1.89 -19.14
C ASP A 70 -2.16 0.94 -20.28
N ASP A 71 -0.87 0.66 -20.41
CA ASP A 71 -0.33 -0.27 -21.42
C ASP A 71 -0.36 -1.73 -20.96
N GLY A 72 -0.97 -2.01 -19.81
CA GLY A 72 -1.10 -3.34 -19.22
C GLY A 72 0.13 -3.81 -18.44
N GLN A 73 1.16 -2.98 -18.29
CA GLN A 73 2.29 -3.30 -17.42
C GLN A 73 1.87 -3.25 -15.94
N GLU A 74 2.30 -4.23 -15.14
CA GLU A 74 2.11 -4.26 -13.69
C GLU A 74 3.42 -4.35 -12.88
N LYS A 75 3.45 -3.72 -11.70
CA LYS A 75 4.57 -3.83 -10.76
C LYS A 75 4.04 -3.99 -9.34
N THR A 76 4.61 -4.95 -8.62
CA THR A 76 4.24 -5.27 -7.25
C THR A 76 5.40 -5.00 -6.28
N VAL A 77 5.07 -4.50 -5.09
CA VAL A 77 5.93 -4.43 -3.92
C VAL A 77 5.21 -5.12 -2.77
N THR A 78 5.95 -5.91 -2.00
CA THR A 78 5.47 -6.56 -0.78
C THR A 78 6.32 -6.07 0.39
N THR A 79 5.68 -5.76 1.51
CA THR A 79 6.34 -5.37 2.76
C THR A 79 5.55 -5.90 3.94
N ASP A 80 6.23 -6.25 5.03
CA ASP A 80 5.55 -6.65 6.25
C ASP A 80 5.30 -5.42 7.13
N VAL A 81 4.16 -5.38 7.81
CA VAL A 81 3.77 -4.32 8.75
C VAL A 81 3.17 -4.95 10.00
N VAL A 82 3.25 -4.26 11.13
CA VAL A 82 2.88 -4.85 12.42
C VAL A 82 1.82 -4.00 13.10
N TYR A 83 0.76 -4.63 13.60
CA TYR A 83 -0.17 -4.01 14.53
C TYR A 83 -0.19 -4.82 15.82
N GLU A 84 -0.08 -4.16 16.96
CA GLU A 84 -0.21 -4.80 18.28
C GLU A 84 -1.43 -4.21 18.98
N ALA A 85 -2.44 -5.04 19.22
CA ALA A 85 -3.61 -4.63 19.98
C ALA A 85 -3.22 -4.37 21.45
N GLU A 86 -3.66 -3.23 22.00
CA GLU A 86 -3.51 -2.98 23.43
C GLU A 86 -4.36 -3.99 24.22
N THR A 87 -3.70 -4.80 25.05
CA THR A 87 -4.33 -5.79 25.95
C THR A 87 -4.94 -5.16 27.19
#